data_AF-A0A6A4GU24-F1
#
_entry.id   AF-A0A6A4GU24-F1
#
_cell.length_a   1.000
_cell.length_b   1.000
_cell.length_c   1.000
_cell.angle_alpha   90.00
_cell.angle_beta   90.00
_cell.angle_gamma   90.00
#
_symmetry.space_group_name_H-M   'P 1'
#
loop_
_entity.id
_entity.type
_entity.pdbx_description
1 polymer ?
#
loop_
_entity_poly.entity_id
_entity_poly.type
_entity_poly.pdbx_seq_one_letter_code
_entity_poly.pdbx_strand_id
1 'polypeptide(L)'
;MIGKGKKRTSITSFFQKSSPPKSIPHALAPGPSCLPSTVTIKPLSIAPKSPETLRDAPTNFQALSPAVNLDSLTPLARLTSSLQSLVCSYSSAIPEATAVSDIARVTGDPCDLVSDPDEAWEMLNPIIHSVFGYQANPDTVRHLVRRGQFGIEGFCDWVMACAKKLHVDSALLEPKVQLLLEATQTA
;
A
#
# COMPACT_ATOMS: atom_id res chain seq x y z
N MET A 1 12.62 -21.55 55.78
CA MET A 1 11.28 -20.93 55.61
C MET A 1 11.45 -19.42 55.66
N ILE A 2 11.46 -18.73 54.51
CA ILE A 2 11.45 -17.26 54.46
C ILE A 2 10.51 -16.86 53.33
N GLY A 3 9.31 -16.40 53.71
CA GLY A 3 8.26 -15.97 52.78
C GLY A 3 8.56 -14.58 52.21
N LYS A 4 8.59 -14.45 50.90
CA LYS A 4 8.68 -13.15 50.21
C LYS A 4 7.28 -12.71 49.79
N GLY A 5 6.78 -11.67 50.45
CA GLY A 5 5.48 -11.05 50.19
C GLY A 5 5.46 -10.32 48.84
N LYS A 6 4.42 -10.62 48.05
CA LYS A 6 4.19 -10.10 46.69
C LYS A 6 3.42 -8.77 46.82
N LYS A 7 4.07 -7.64 46.50
CA LYS A 7 3.41 -6.33 46.46
C LYS A 7 2.59 -6.22 45.17
N ARG A 8 1.26 -6.11 45.31
CA ARG A 8 0.33 -5.82 44.21
C ARG A 8 0.35 -4.32 43.93
N THR A 9 0.79 -3.91 42.75
CA THR A 9 0.60 -2.55 42.23
C THR A 9 -0.79 -2.45 41.62
N SER A 10 -1.60 -1.55 42.18
CA SER A 10 -2.94 -1.21 41.70
C SER A 10 -2.81 -0.16 40.59
N ILE A 11 -3.25 -0.50 39.38
CA ILE A 11 -3.35 0.44 38.26
C ILE A 11 -4.67 1.20 38.42
N THR A 12 -4.58 2.47 38.78
CA THR A 12 -5.73 3.37 38.82
C THR A 12 -6.05 3.89 37.42
N SER A 13 -7.28 3.63 37.02
CA SER A 13 -7.89 3.91 35.73
C SER A 13 -8.09 5.41 35.49
N PHE A 14 -7.52 5.96 34.42
CA PHE A 14 -7.72 7.33 33.94
C PHE A 14 -8.65 7.35 32.72
N PHE A 15 -9.93 6.99 32.90
CA PHE A 15 -10.96 7.31 31.90
C PHE A 15 -11.67 8.59 32.32
N GLN A 16 -11.22 9.72 31.79
CA GLN A 16 -11.97 10.97 31.83
C GLN A 16 -13.16 10.86 30.87
N LYS A 17 -14.35 10.88 31.45
CA LYS A 17 -15.64 10.85 30.77
C LYS A 17 -15.91 12.21 30.14
N SER A 18 -15.53 12.39 28.88
CA SER A 18 -15.87 13.59 28.10
C SER A 18 -17.35 13.56 27.74
N SER A 19 -18.06 14.58 28.17
CA SER A 19 -19.49 14.84 27.90
C SER A 19 -19.77 15.11 26.41
N PRO A 20 -20.96 14.75 25.90
CA PRO A 20 -21.33 14.97 24.51
C PRO A 20 -21.59 16.46 24.21
N PRO A 21 -21.12 17.00 23.07
CA PRO A 21 -21.48 18.34 22.64
C PRO A 21 -22.93 18.41 22.13
N LYS A 22 -23.63 19.38 22.74
CA LYS A 22 -24.91 20.03 22.39
C LYS A 22 -25.31 19.91 20.91
N SER A 23 -26.49 19.34 20.69
CA SER A 23 -27.22 19.40 19.42
C SER A 23 -27.60 20.85 19.08
N ILE A 24 -27.32 21.28 17.85
CA ILE A 24 -27.84 22.53 17.27
C ILE A 24 -28.98 22.15 16.31
N PRO A 25 -30.17 22.78 16.42
CA PRO A 25 -31.27 22.55 15.50
C PRO A 25 -31.16 23.37 14.21
N HIS A 26 -31.52 22.71 13.11
CA HIS A 26 -32.18 23.21 11.88
C HIS A 26 -31.92 24.65 11.42
N ALA A 27 -31.32 24.77 10.23
CA ALA A 27 -31.69 25.81 9.27
C ALA A 27 -31.88 25.17 7.89
N LEU A 28 -33.15 25.05 7.47
CA LEU A 28 -33.52 24.83 6.08
C LEU A 28 -33.13 26.07 5.27
N ALA A 29 -32.35 25.88 4.20
CA ALA A 29 -32.29 26.81 3.09
C ALA A 29 -32.26 26.03 1.77
N PRO A 30 -33.29 26.15 0.91
CA PRO A 30 -33.25 25.63 -0.46
C PRO A 30 -32.61 26.68 -1.37
N GLY A 31 -31.51 26.31 -2.03
CA GLY A 31 -30.86 27.15 -3.03
C GLY A 31 -30.38 26.31 -4.21
N PRO A 32 -31.08 26.33 -5.36
CA PRO A 32 -30.60 25.72 -6.58
C PRO A 32 -29.68 26.73 -7.30
N SER A 33 -28.49 26.31 -7.71
CA SER A 33 -27.88 26.91 -8.88
C SER A 33 -26.85 25.98 -9.50
N CYS A 34 -27.34 25.21 -10.46
CA CYS A 34 -26.54 24.63 -11.53
C CYS A 34 -25.73 25.72 -12.22
N LEU A 35 -24.42 25.53 -12.36
CA LEU A 35 -23.63 26.14 -13.42
C LEU A 35 -22.95 25.01 -14.20
N PRO A 36 -23.33 24.78 -15.46
CA PRO A 36 -22.58 23.92 -16.35
C PRO A 36 -21.35 24.68 -16.87
N SER A 37 -20.17 24.36 -16.36
CA SER A 37 -18.92 24.77 -17.00
C SER A 37 -18.69 23.91 -18.24
N THR A 38 -19.29 24.30 -19.36
CA THR A 38 -18.97 23.76 -20.68
C THR A 38 -17.60 24.31 -21.11
N VAL A 39 -16.55 23.53 -20.86
CA VAL A 39 -15.23 23.79 -21.45
C VAL A 39 -15.24 23.20 -22.86
N THR A 40 -15.39 24.06 -23.86
CA THR A 40 -15.16 23.71 -25.27
C THR A 40 -13.66 23.54 -25.50
N ILE A 41 -13.19 22.29 -25.48
CA ILE A 41 -11.82 21.96 -25.87
C ILE A 41 -11.78 21.82 -27.40
N LYS A 42 -11.02 22.69 -28.05
CA LYS A 42 -10.69 22.62 -29.48
C LYS A 42 -9.97 21.29 -29.77
N PRO A 43 -10.44 20.46 -30.71
CA PRO A 43 -9.67 19.31 -31.15
C PRO A 43 -8.51 19.80 -32.04
N LEU A 44 -7.27 19.65 -31.57
CA LEU A 44 -6.10 19.73 -32.44
C LEU A 44 -6.07 18.46 -33.29
N SER A 45 -6.38 18.64 -34.57
CA SER A 45 -6.17 17.65 -35.62
C SER A 45 -4.66 17.46 -35.81
N ILE A 46 -4.12 16.39 -35.21
CA ILE A 46 -2.77 15.90 -35.51
C ILE A 46 -2.92 14.84 -36.59
N ALA A 47 -2.39 15.16 -37.76
CA ALA A 47 -2.41 14.31 -38.94
C ALA A 47 -1.70 12.96 -38.70
N PRO A 48 -2.22 11.85 -39.26
CA PRO A 48 -1.56 10.56 -39.21
C PRO A 48 -0.42 10.53 -40.25
N LYS A 49 0.83 10.44 -39.78
CA LYS A 49 1.95 9.95 -40.59
C LYS A 49 2.17 8.48 -40.23
N SER A 50 1.88 7.63 -41.20
CA SER A 50 2.27 6.23 -41.30
C SER A 50 2.95 6.07 -42.67
N PRO A 51 3.69 4.99 -43.00
CA PRO A 51 4.49 4.08 -42.18
C PRO A 51 5.95 4.00 -42.72
N GLU A 52 6.94 3.75 -41.85
CA GLU A 52 8.25 3.26 -42.31
C GLU A 52 8.64 1.98 -41.55
N THR A 53 8.12 0.88 -42.10
CA THR A 53 8.84 -0.30 -42.58
C THR A 53 10.26 -0.59 -42.04
N LEU A 54 10.40 -1.86 -41.62
CA LEU A 54 11.61 -2.70 -41.51
C LEU A 54 12.59 -2.44 -40.36
N ARG A 55 12.55 -3.34 -39.36
CA ARG A 55 13.59 -4.38 -39.22
C ARG A 55 13.17 -5.46 -38.22
N ASP A 56 12.95 -6.67 -38.75
CA ASP A 56 13.02 -7.91 -38.01
C ASP A 56 14.41 -8.05 -37.37
N ALA A 57 14.45 -8.04 -36.05
CA ALA A 57 15.54 -8.57 -35.27
C ALA A 57 14.99 -9.77 -34.47
N PRO A 58 15.52 -10.99 -34.65
CA PRO A 58 15.21 -12.09 -33.76
C PRO A 58 15.87 -11.77 -32.42
N THR A 59 15.17 -11.03 -31.56
CA THR A 59 15.56 -10.88 -30.15
C THR A 59 15.33 -12.23 -29.51
N ASN A 60 16.41 -12.98 -29.43
CA ASN A 60 16.54 -14.18 -28.65
C ASN A 60 16.27 -13.79 -27.18
N PHE A 61 15.00 -13.84 -26.77
CA PHE A 61 14.59 -13.78 -25.38
C PHE A 61 15.04 -15.09 -24.73
N GLN A 62 16.34 -15.20 -24.45
CA GLN A 62 16.81 -16.10 -23.40
C GLN A 62 16.25 -15.57 -22.09
N ALA A 63 15.04 -16.03 -21.77
CA ALA A 63 14.48 -16.02 -20.44
C ALA A 63 15.35 -16.90 -19.54
N LEU A 64 16.52 -16.38 -19.16
CA LEU A 64 17.28 -16.86 -18.03
C LEU A 64 16.55 -16.34 -16.79
N SER A 65 15.45 -16.99 -16.43
CA SER A 65 14.92 -16.90 -15.08
C SER A 65 15.95 -17.58 -14.19
N PRO A 66 16.73 -16.86 -13.36
CA PRO A 66 17.54 -17.52 -12.36
C PRO A 66 16.57 -18.27 -11.45
N ALA A 67 16.72 -19.59 -11.35
CA ALA A 67 16.05 -20.37 -10.32
C ALA A 67 16.59 -19.90 -8.97
N VAL A 68 15.99 -18.85 -8.43
CA VAL A 68 16.34 -18.31 -7.13
C VAL A 68 15.96 -19.38 -6.11
N ASN A 69 16.96 -19.94 -5.42
CA ASN A 69 16.74 -20.90 -4.35
C ASN A 69 15.92 -20.24 -3.24
N LEU A 70 14.62 -20.50 -3.25
CA LEU A 70 13.61 -19.89 -2.36
C LEU A 70 13.88 -20.19 -0.89
N ASP A 71 14.62 -21.27 -0.60
CA ASP A 71 14.96 -21.73 0.75
C ASP A 71 15.93 -20.81 1.51
N SER A 72 16.62 -19.91 0.81
CA SER A 72 17.55 -18.93 1.39
C SER A 72 16.93 -17.55 1.64
N LEU A 73 15.65 -17.36 1.28
CA LEU A 73 15.01 -16.06 1.38
C LEU A 73 14.52 -15.76 2.80
N THR A 74 14.61 -14.50 3.19
CA THR A 74 14.00 -14.02 4.43
C THR A 74 12.47 -14.24 4.40
N PRO A 75 11.81 -14.37 5.57
CA PRO A 75 10.36 -14.61 5.59
C PRO A 75 9.58 -13.52 4.86
N LEU A 76 9.93 -12.24 5.06
CA LEU A 76 9.39 -11.11 4.29
C LEU A 76 9.56 -11.29 2.77
N ALA A 77 10.75 -11.67 2.29
CA ALA A 77 10.99 -11.86 0.86
C ALA A 77 10.12 -12.98 0.28
N ARG A 78 9.91 -14.07 1.03
CA ARG A 78 9.00 -15.15 0.62
C ARG A 78 7.56 -14.67 0.53
N LEU A 79 7.11 -13.87 1.49
CA LEU A 79 5.76 -13.29 1.48
C LEU A 79 5.57 -12.33 0.30
N THR A 80 6.52 -11.43 0.03
CA THR A 80 6.43 -10.52 -1.12
C THR A 80 6.43 -11.28 -2.44
N SER A 81 7.26 -12.33 -2.58
CA SER A 81 7.26 -13.17 -3.78
C SER A 81 5.96 -13.96 -3.94
N SER A 82 5.40 -14.48 -2.85
CA SER A 82 4.11 -15.16 -2.87
C SER A 82 2.98 -14.22 -3.30
N LEU A 83 2.96 -13.00 -2.75
CA LEU A 83 1.99 -11.97 -3.09
C LEU A 83 2.10 -11.54 -4.56
N GLN A 84 3.32 -11.29 -5.06
CA GLN A 84 3.54 -10.98 -6.48
C GLN A 84 3.10 -12.13 -7.39
N SER A 85 3.46 -13.37 -7.05
CA SER A 85 3.04 -14.55 -7.83
C SER A 85 1.52 -14.70 -7.88
N LEU A 86 0.83 -14.37 -6.78
CA LEU A 86 -0.62 -14.41 -6.71
C LEU A 86 -1.22 -13.33 -7.62
N VAL A 87 -0.76 -12.08 -7.54
CA VAL A 87 -1.27 -11.01 -8.41
C VAL A 87 -1.06 -11.32 -9.89
N CYS A 88 0.08 -11.90 -10.25
CA CYS A 88 0.35 -12.34 -11.61
C CYS A 88 -0.62 -13.42 -12.10
N SER A 89 -1.06 -14.34 -11.22
CA SER A 89 -2.02 -15.39 -11.61
C SER A 89 -3.45 -14.86 -11.77
N TYR A 90 -3.82 -13.79 -11.06
CA TYR A 90 -5.15 -13.14 -11.13
C TYR A 90 -5.20 -11.92 -12.08
N SER A 91 -4.21 -11.76 -12.95
CA SER A 91 -3.95 -10.53 -13.74
C SER A 91 -5.13 -9.97 -14.55
N SER A 92 -6.15 -10.78 -14.89
CA SER A 92 -7.36 -10.31 -15.59
C SER A 92 -8.51 -9.84 -14.69
N ALA A 93 -8.54 -10.24 -13.41
CA ALA A 93 -9.62 -9.92 -12.48
C ALA A 93 -9.33 -8.71 -11.59
N ILE A 94 -8.04 -8.47 -11.30
CA ILE A 94 -7.61 -7.39 -10.40
C ILE A 94 -7.43 -6.09 -11.19
N PRO A 95 -8.09 -4.98 -10.79
CA PRO A 95 -7.94 -3.70 -11.47
C PRO A 95 -6.53 -3.13 -11.29
N GLU A 96 -6.10 -2.34 -12.28
CA GLU A 96 -4.79 -1.69 -12.26
C GLU A 96 -4.79 -0.46 -11.35
N ALA A 97 -3.72 -0.30 -10.58
CA ALA A 97 -3.54 0.87 -9.73
C ALA A 97 -3.11 2.08 -10.56
N THR A 98 -3.57 3.26 -10.14
CA THR A 98 -3.13 4.54 -10.69
C THR A 98 -2.37 5.31 -9.63
N ALA A 99 -1.67 6.38 -10.00
CA ALA A 99 -0.95 7.23 -9.06
C ALA A 99 -1.84 7.89 -7.98
N VAL A 100 -3.17 7.88 -8.17
CA VAL A 100 -4.14 8.42 -7.21
C VAL A 100 -4.76 7.33 -6.31
N SER A 101 -4.40 6.06 -6.50
CA SER A 101 -4.84 4.98 -5.61
C SER A 101 -4.26 5.17 -4.21
N ASP A 102 -5.02 4.83 -3.17
CA ASP A 102 -4.55 4.99 -1.78
C ASP A 102 -3.26 4.21 -1.49
N ILE A 103 -3.14 2.99 -2.04
CA ILE A 103 -1.94 2.17 -1.92
C ILE A 103 -0.71 2.80 -2.61
N ALA A 104 -0.89 3.69 -3.59
CA ALA A 104 0.22 4.34 -4.28
C ALA A 104 1.10 5.18 -3.34
N ARG A 105 0.56 5.60 -2.18
CA ARG A 105 1.30 6.36 -1.16
C ARG A 105 2.41 5.55 -0.47
N VAL A 106 2.34 4.22 -0.55
CA VAL A 106 3.35 3.27 -0.05
C VAL A 106 3.99 2.52 -1.23
N THR A 107 4.17 3.21 -2.34
CA THR A 107 4.94 2.75 -3.51
C THR A 107 6.05 3.75 -3.82
N GLY A 108 7.02 3.37 -4.66
CA GLY A 108 8.19 4.20 -5.00
C GLY A 108 9.40 3.92 -4.11
N ASP A 109 10.31 4.90 -3.98
CA ASP A 109 11.50 4.75 -3.13
C ASP A 109 11.22 5.29 -1.72
N PRO A 110 11.22 4.45 -0.66
CA PRO A 110 11.01 4.93 0.71
C PRO A 110 12.12 5.88 1.19
N CYS A 111 13.30 5.85 0.57
CA CYS A 111 14.41 6.75 0.92
C CYS A 111 14.06 8.23 0.65
N ASP A 112 13.12 8.52 -0.26
CA ASP A 112 12.68 9.89 -0.54
C ASP A 112 11.83 10.48 0.61
N LEU A 113 11.28 9.61 1.47
CA LEU A 113 10.40 9.98 2.57
C LEU A 113 11.13 10.06 3.92
N VAL A 114 12.34 9.50 4.00
CA VAL A 114 13.08 9.33 5.24
C VAL A 114 14.31 10.22 5.22
N SER A 115 14.36 11.18 6.14
CA SER A 115 15.53 12.06 6.30
C SER A 115 16.65 11.44 7.13
N ASP A 116 16.29 10.54 8.06
CA ASP A 116 17.22 9.85 8.95
C ASP A 116 16.91 8.34 8.96
N PRO A 117 17.85 7.47 8.54
CA PRO A 117 17.64 6.03 8.56
C PRO A 117 17.38 5.46 9.96
N ASP A 118 17.91 6.06 11.02
CA ASP A 118 17.71 5.56 12.39
C ASP A 118 16.27 5.81 12.89
N GLU A 119 15.59 6.83 12.33
CA GLU A 119 14.19 7.15 12.58
C GLU A 119 13.25 6.67 11.46
N ALA A 120 13.75 5.88 10.52
CA ALA A 120 13.00 5.44 9.33
C ALA A 120 11.63 4.85 9.69
N TRP A 121 11.60 3.96 10.68
CA TRP A 121 10.34 3.32 11.09
C TRP A 121 9.33 4.33 11.65
N GLU A 122 9.77 5.28 12.48
CA GLU A 122 8.87 6.28 13.07
C GLU A 122 8.27 7.22 12.02
N MET A 123 9.00 7.48 10.91
CA MET A 123 8.49 8.26 9.78
C MET A 123 7.55 7.45 8.88
N LEU A 124 7.88 6.19 8.59
CA LEU A 124 7.11 5.35 7.68
C LEU A 124 5.83 4.78 8.30
N ASN A 125 5.86 4.46 9.60
CA ASN A 125 4.75 3.82 10.31
C ASN A 125 3.43 4.62 10.24
N PRO A 126 3.41 5.95 10.44
CA PRO A 126 2.20 6.76 10.21
C PRO A 126 1.69 6.72 8.77
N ILE A 127 2.58 6.69 7.78
CA ILE A 127 2.21 6.63 6.35
C ILE A 127 1.53 5.29 6.07
N ILE A 128 2.13 4.19 6.52
CA ILE A 128 1.56 2.84 6.42
C ILE A 128 0.19 2.81 7.10
N HIS A 129 0.08 3.33 8.32
CA HIS A 129 -1.21 3.37 9.02
C HIS A 129 -2.25 4.26 8.36
N SER A 130 -1.86 5.31 7.65
CA SER A 130 -2.79 6.14 6.89
C SER A 130 -3.39 5.42 5.68
N VAL A 131 -2.68 4.45 5.11
CA VAL A 131 -3.13 3.66 3.95
C VAL A 131 -3.93 2.44 4.40
N PHE A 132 -3.38 1.63 5.32
CA PHE A 132 -4.00 0.38 5.74
C PHE A 132 -5.06 0.58 6.83
N GLY A 133 -4.94 1.65 7.62
CA GLY A 133 -5.72 1.83 8.85
C GLY A 133 -5.09 1.12 10.06
N TYR A 134 -5.58 1.50 11.25
CA TYR A 134 -5.26 0.85 12.51
C TYR A 134 -6.11 -0.41 12.67
N GLN A 135 -5.48 -1.54 13.05
CA GLN A 135 -6.17 -2.84 13.24
C GLN A 135 -6.98 -3.30 12.01
N ALA A 136 -6.44 -3.03 10.83
CA ALA A 136 -7.03 -3.42 9.57
C ALA A 136 -7.19 -4.94 9.46
N ASN A 137 -8.29 -5.35 8.83
CA ASN A 137 -8.57 -6.75 8.48
C ASN A 137 -8.64 -6.92 6.95
N PRO A 138 -8.57 -8.16 6.42
CA PRO A 138 -8.52 -8.40 4.97
C PRO A 138 -9.67 -7.74 4.21
N ASP A 139 -10.89 -7.78 4.74
CA ASP A 139 -12.08 -7.17 4.12
C ASP A 139 -11.93 -5.66 3.98
N THR A 140 -11.43 -4.99 5.03
CA THR A 140 -11.25 -3.54 5.03
C THR A 140 -10.19 -3.08 4.04
N VAL A 141 -9.17 -3.89 3.75
CA VAL A 141 -8.08 -3.52 2.83
C VAL A 141 -8.27 -4.07 1.41
N ARG A 142 -9.33 -4.83 1.15
CA ARG A 142 -9.59 -5.44 -0.17
C ARG A 142 -9.64 -4.41 -1.30
N HIS A 143 -10.13 -3.20 -1.03
CA HIS A 143 -10.16 -2.11 -2.01
C HIS A 143 -8.77 -1.60 -2.43
N LEU A 144 -7.73 -1.89 -1.64
CA LEU A 144 -6.32 -1.59 -1.93
C LEU A 144 -5.68 -2.63 -2.86
N VAL A 145 -6.30 -3.80 -3.03
CA VAL A 145 -5.80 -4.89 -3.89
C VAL A 145 -5.91 -4.45 -5.35
N ARG A 146 -4.81 -3.91 -5.87
CA ARG A 146 -4.67 -3.46 -7.26
C ARG A 146 -3.31 -3.84 -7.80
N ARG A 147 -3.22 -4.17 -9.08
CA ARG A 147 -1.97 -4.59 -9.75
C ARG A 147 -1.14 -3.41 -10.26
N GLY A 148 0.08 -3.67 -10.70
CA GLY A 148 0.98 -2.69 -11.33
C GLY A 148 1.85 -1.90 -10.36
N GLN A 149 2.68 -1.01 -10.92
CA GLN A 149 3.72 -0.26 -10.20
C GLN A 149 3.21 0.67 -9.09
N PHE A 150 1.96 1.14 -9.18
CA PHE A 150 1.31 1.95 -8.14
C PHE A 150 0.46 1.11 -7.19
N GLY A 151 0.49 -0.22 -7.35
CA GLY A 151 -0.32 -1.19 -6.63
C GLY A 151 0.56 -2.15 -5.82
N ILE A 152 0.17 -3.42 -5.81
CA ILE A 152 0.81 -4.48 -5.04
C ILE A 152 2.27 -4.70 -5.47
N GLU A 153 2.58 -4.64 -6.77
CA GLU A 153 3.95 -4.84 -7.25
C GLU A 153 4.88 -3.76 -6.69
N GLY A 154 4.46 -2.49 -6.82
CA GLY A 154 5.21 -1.36 -6.25
C GLY A 154 5.28 -1.39 -4.73
N PHE A 155 4.23 -1.86 -4.05
CA PHE A 155 4.26 -2.04 -2.60
C PHE A 155 5.26 -3.11 -2.16
N CYS A 156 5.32 -4.24 -2.86
CA CYS A 156 6.31 -5.29 -2.59
C CYS A 156 7.74 -4.76 -2.77
N ASP A 157 8.00 -4.00 -3.84
CA ASP A 157 9.31 -3.38 -4.06
C ASP A 157 9.64 -2.36 -2.97
N TRP A 158 8.66 -1.54 -2.57
CA TRP A 158 8.78 -0.56 -1.49
C TRP A 158 9.11 -1.21 -0.15
N VAL A 159 8.42 -2.31 0.21
CA VAL A 159 8.68 -3.10 1.43
C VAL A 159 10.09 -3.67 1.42
N MET A 160 10.52 -4.22 0.29
CA MET A 160 11.88 -4.75 0.15
C MET A 160 12.94 -3.64 0.24
N ALA A 161 12.66 -2.45 -0.28
CA ALA A 161 13.52 -1.28 -0.14
C ALA A 161 13.60 -0.80 1.32
N CYS A 162 12.49 -0.79 2.07
CA CYS A 162 12.50 -0.46 3.50
C CYS A 162 13.42 -1.40 4.29
N ALA A 163 13.31 -2.70 4.07
CA ALA A 163 14.13 -3.68 4.78
C ALA A 163 15.62 -3.61 4.37
N LYS A 164 15.91 -3.44 3.07
CA LYS A 164 17.29 -3.50 2.54
C LYS A 164 18.05 -2.18 2.66
N LYS A 165 17.41 -1.06 2.34
CA LYS A 165 18.05 0.25 2.25
C LYS A 165 17.96 1.03 3.57
N LEU A 166 16.82 0.93 4.26
CA LEU A 166 16.55 1.67 5.49
C LEU A 166 16.72 0.80 6.76
N HIS A 167 17.10 -0.46 6.60
CA HIS A 167 17.31 -1.42 7.68
C HIS A 167 16.11 -1.56 8.64
N VAL A 168 14.89 -1.31 8.13
CA VAL A 168 13.66 -1.52 8.90
C VAL A 168 13.49 -3.00 9.20
N ASP A 169 13.14 -3.32 10.45
CA ASP A 169 12.90 -4.69 10.87
C ASP A 169 11.77 -5.31 10.02
N SER A 170 12.10 -6.42 9.36
CA SER A 170 11.17 -7.15 8.50
C SER A 170 9.93 -7.61 9.26
N ALA A 171 10.06 -7.95 10.56
CA ALA A 171 8.94 -8.38 11.39
C ALA A 171 7.84 -7.31 11.53
N LEU A 172 8.17 -6.02 11.31
CA LEU A 172 7.21 -4.92 11.35
C LEU A 172 6.40 -4.79 10.05
N LEU A 173 6.98 -5.22 8.92
CA LEU A 173 6.39 -5.13 7.59
C LEU A 173 5.62 -6.40 7.21
N GLU A 174 6.08 -7.57 7.69
CA GLU A 174 5.46 -8.88 7.40
C GLU A 174 3.94 -8.90 7.64
N PRO A 175 3.39 -8.38 8.76
CA PRO A 175 1.95 -8.38 8.98
C PRO A 175 1.17 -7.61 7.92
N LYS A 176 1.75 -6.57 7.30
CA LYS A 176 1.09 -5.78 6.26
C LYS A 176 1.08 -6.52 4.92
N VAL A 177 2.17 -7.20 4.58
CA VAL A 177 2.24 -8.05 3.39
C VAL A 177 1.29 -9.24 3.52
N GLN A 178 1.28 -9.90 4.69
CA GLN A 178 0.38 -11.00 5.00
C GLN A 178 -1.10 -10.57 4.89
N LEU A 179 -1.44 -9.39 5.42
CA LEU A 179 -2.79 -8.85 5.32
C LEU A 179 -3.25 -8.65 3.87
N LEU A 180 -2.38 -8.12 2.99
CA LEU A 180 -2.70 -7.98 1.56
C LEU A 180 -2.78 -9.33 0.84
N LEU A 181 -1.94 -10.29 1.22
CA LEU A 181 -1.99 -11.65 0.68
C LEU A 181 -3.35 -12.31 0.98
N GLU A 182 -3.81 -12.24 2.22
CA GLU A 182 -5.12 -12.74 2.62
C GLU A 182 -6.25 -11.99 1.90
N ALA A 183 -6.18 -10.66 1.82
CA ALA A 183 -7.17 -9.87 1.10
C ALA A 183 -7.28 -10.26 -0.37
N THR A 184 -6.14 -10.54 -1.02
CA THR A 184 -6.09 -10.97 -2.42
C THR A 184 -6.66 -12.38 -2.63
N GLN A 185 -6.49 -13.30 -1.67
CA GLN A 185 -7.06 -14.64 -1.77
C GLN A 185 -8.59 -14.65 -1.63
N THR A 186 -9.16 -13.64 -0.96
CA THR A 186 -10.61 -13.45 -0.83
C THR A 186 -11.22 -12.56 -1.91
N ALA A 187 -10.39 -11.99 -2.80
CA ALA A 187 -10.76 -11.02 -3.83
C ALA A 187 -11.46 -11.65 -5.05
#